data_AF-A0A7S0RW79-F1
#
_entry.id   AF-A0A7S0RW79-F1
#
_cell.length_a   1.000
_cell.length_b   1.000
_cell.length_c   1.000
_cell.angle_alpha   90.00
_cell.angle_beta   90.00
_cell.angle_gamma   90.00
#
_symmetry.space_group_name_H-M   'P 1'
#
loop_
_entity.id
_entity.type
_entity.pdbx_description
1 polymer ?
#
loop_
_entity_poly.entity_id
_entity_poly.type
_entity_poly.pdbx_seq_one_letter_code
_entity_poly.pdbx_strand_id
1 'polypeptide(L)'
;GHWTPALIEMAGGVHPLNPVNPATGAANPSTVVTPEQVVEVDPDVVIVCPCGLDLELGGVEAGQLVRHEWWRELRAVKEGRVFQVDGNQHFNRPGPRLVDAFEWLVAVLHDKWELMPEGFPWKLLPNTLPPLSAPLAKPAQPGATCCDCDCGAAADGAHANGDGEAEEADETDPRVLALAGCSTPNLTPEMEDLYAEAVIAGRDNYRDPATGYSVFTEAALSTRGTCC
;
A
#
# COMPACT_ATOMS: atom_id res chain seq x y z
N GLY A 1 6.68 -11.46 4.43
CA GLY A 1 7.47 -12.63 4.00
C GLY A 1 7.29 -13.78 4.98
N HIS A 2 7.66 -15.00 4.61
CA HIS A 2 7.49 -16.22 5.44
C HIS A 2 8.15 -16.14 6.84
N TRP A 3 9.10 -15.22 7.04
CA TRP A 3 9.82 -15.03 8.30
C TRP A 3 9.19 -14.01 9.25
N THR A 4 8.31 -13.11 8.79
CA THR A 4 7.78 -12.03 9.65
C THR A 4 6.99 -12.58 10.84
N PRO A 5 6.07 -13.57 10.67
CA PRO A 5 5.40 -14.15 11.82
C PRO A 5 6.35 -14.93 12.74
N ALA A 6 7.39 -15.57 12.20
CA ALA A 6 8.42 -16.23 13.00
C ALA A 6 9.24 -15.24 13.84
N LEU A 7 9.56 -14.06 13.31
CA LEU A 7 10.20 -12.98 14.09
C LEU A 7 9.29 -12.51 15.23
N ILE A 8 7.98 -12.36 14.97
CA ILE A 8 7.01 -11.98 16.00
C ILE A 8 6.94 -13.04 17.10
N GLU A 9 6.87 -14.32 16.75
CA GLU A 9 6.87 -15.42 17.73
C GLU A 9 8.18 -15.50 18.53
N MET A 10 9.33 -15.37 17.87
CA MET A 10 10.63 -15.33 18.57
C MET A 10 10.74 -14.12 19.51
N ALA A 11 10.08 -13.01 19.18
CA ALA A 11 10.02 -11.83 20.03
C ALA A 11 8.99 -11.97 21.17
N GLY A 12 8.32 -13.13 21.30
CA GLY A 12 7.34 -13.43 22.35
C GLY A 12 5.93 -12.95 22.05
N GLY A 13 5.64 -12.53 20.81
CA GLY A 13 4.29 -12.22 20.34
C GLY A 13 3.61 -13.44 19.70
N VAL A 14 2.40 -13.23 19.21
CA VAL A 14 1.66 -14.21 18.40
C VAL A 14 1.13 -13.50 17.16
N HIS A 15 1.24 -14.11 15.98
CA HIS A 15 0.59 -13.61 14.77
C HIS A 15 -0.75 -14.33 14.56
N PRO A 16 -1.88 -13.76 15.01
CA PRO A 16 -3.16 -14.48 15.13
C PRO A 16 -3.72 -15.02 13.82
N LEU A 17 -3.45 -14.34 12.70
CA LEU A 17 -3.99 -14.69 11.38
C LEU A 17 -3.05 -15.57 10.52
N ASN A 18 -1.80 -15.76 10.95
CA ASN A 18 -0.81 -16.53 10.19
C ASN A 18 0.24 -17.12 11.14
N PRO A 19 -0.17 -18.04 12.03
CA PRO A 19 0.73 -18.66 12.99
C PRO A 19 1.82 -19.47 12.27
N VAL A 20 2.98 -19.57 12.91
CA VAL A 20 4.09 -20.36 12.38
C VAL A 20 3.74 -21.84 12.42
N ASN A 21 4.12 -22.58 11.39
CA ASN A 21 3.99 -24.03 11.39
C ASN A 21 5.08 -24.65 12.29
N PRO A 22 4.72 -25.37 13.37
CA PRO A 22 5.70 -25.93 14.30
C PRO A 22 6.66 -26.97 13.67
N ALA A 23 6.25 -27.61 12.58
CA ALA A 23 7.07 -28.61 11.89
C ALA A 23 8.15 -27.99 11.01
N THR A 24 7.91 -26.79 10.48
CA THR A 24 8.84 -26.12 9.54
C THR A 24 9.52 -24.89 10.13
N GLY A 25 8.97 -24.30 11.20
CA GLY A 25 9.42 -23.03 11.76
C GLY A 25 9.14 -21.82 10.86
N ALA A 26 8.34 -22.00 9.79
CA ALA A 26 7.97 -20.94 8.85
C ALA A 26 6.45 -20.69 8.85
N ALA A 27 6.04 -19.46 8.57
CA ALA A 27 4.64 -19.11 8.39
C ALA A 27 4.15 -19.47 6.99
N ASN A 28 2.82 -19.48 6.79
CA ASN A 28 2.24 -19.66 5.46
C ASN A 28 2.46 -18.40 4.59
N PRO A 29 2.32 -18.51 3.26
CA PRO A 29 2.30 -17.36 2.35
C PRO A 29 1.32 -16.27 2.81
N SER A 30 1.60 -15.02 2.47
CA SER A 30 0.72 -13.91 2.83
C SER A 30 -0.59 -13.99 2.03
N THR A 31 -1.72 -13.86 2.73
CA THR A 31 -3.05 -13.84 2.14
C THR A 31 -3.69 -12.48 2.33
N VAL A 32 -4.71 -12.18 1.53
CA VAL A 32 -5.60 -11.05 1.80
C VAL A 32 -6.34 -11.29 3.11
N VAL A 33 -6.44 -10.26 3.94
CA VAL A 33 -7.16 -10.26 5.23
C VAL A 33 -8.28 -9.24 5.15
N THR A 34 -9.49 -9.62 5.53
CA THR A 34 -10.65 -8.71 5.54
C THR A 34 -10.71 -7.89 6.83
N PRO A 35 -11.36 -6.71 6.82
CA PRO A 35 -11.59 -5.93 8.03
C PRO A 35 -12.25 -6.72 9.17
N GLU A 36 -13.21 -7.58 8.84
CA GLU A 36 -13.95 -8.39 9.82
C GLU A 36 -13.01 -9.36 10.56
N GLN A 37 -12.06 -9.98 9.84
CA GLN A 37 -11.06 -10.86 10.45
C GLN A 37 -10.13 -10.09 11.41
N VAL A 38 -9.77 -8.85 11.07
CA VAL A 38 -8.95 -8.00 11.95
C VAL A 38 -9.73 -7.63 13.22
N VAL A 39 -11.01 -7.28 13.07
CA VAL A 39 -11.88 -6.93 14.20
C VAL A 39 -12.15 -8.13 15.10
N GLU A 40 -12.37 -9.33 14.53
CA GLU A 40 -12.59 -10.56 15.29
C GLU A 40 -11.38 -10.93 16.15
N VAL A 41 -10.18 -10.71 15.62
CA VAL A 41 -8.92 -10.96 16.32
C VAL A 41 -8.60 -9.91 17.38
N ASP A 42 -9.00 -8.66 17.17
CA ASP A 42 -8.75 -7.49 18.04
C ASP A 42 -7.30 -7.44 18.59
N PRO A 43 -6.29 -7.15 17.75
CA PRO A 43 -4.89 -7.24 18.15
C PRO A 43 -4.50 -6.20 19.22
N ASP A 44 -3.60 -6.61 20.13
CA ASP A 44 -3.03 -5.71 21.16
C ASP A 44 -2.01 -4.71 20.58
N VAL A 45 -1.36 -5.06 19.46
CA VAL A 45 -0.39 -4.23 18.75
C VAL A 45 -0.60 -4.37 17.26
N VAL A 46 -0.58 -3.25 16.53
CA VAL A 46 -0.63 -3.24 15.06
C VAL A 46 0.66 -2.64 14.51
N ILE A 47 1.29 -3.37 13.58
CA ILE A 47 2.49 -2.91 12.89
C ILE A 47 2.16 -2.76 11.41
N VAL A 48 2.16 -1.51 10.93
CA VAL A 48 1.92 -1.17 9.53
C VAL A 48 3.27 -1.15 8.80
N CYS A 49 3.44 -2.13 7.93
CA CYS A 49 4.72 -2.47 7.32
C CYS A 49 4.55 -2.69 5.79
N PRO A 50 4.19 -1.64 5.03
CA PRO A 50 3.95 -1.77 3.59
C PRO A 50 5.23 -2.21 2.86
N CYS A 51 5.08 -3.08 1.85
CA CYS A 51 6.17 -3.43 0.96
C CYS A 51 6.37 -2.34 -0.11
N GLY A 52 7.63 -2.03 -0.43
CA GLY A 52 7.97 -1.08 -1.49
C GLY A 52 7.74 0.40 -1.17
N LEU A 53 7.15 0.73 -0.02
CA LEU A 53 7.00 2.11 0.46
C LEU A 53 8.01 2.40 1.58
N ASP A 54 8.52 3.62 1.59
CA ASP A 54 9.29 4.13 2.72
C ASP A 54 8.38 4.58 3.86
N LEU A 55 8.99 5.06 4.96
CA LEU A 55 8.26 5.48 6.14
C LEU A 55 7.33 6.69 5.87
N GLU A 56 7.67 7.58 4.96
CA GLU A 56 6.86 8.77 4.69
C GLU A 56 5.64 8.41 3.86
N LEU A 57 5.85 7.77 2.70
CA LEU A 57 4.76 7.36 1.82
C LEU A 57 3.86 6.32 2.48
N GLY A 58 4.43 5.37 3.21
CA GLY A 58 3.65 4.40 3.98
C GLY A 58 2.73 5.05 5.01
N GLY A 59 3.07 6.25 5.51
CA GLY A 59 2.27 6.94 6.51
C GLY A 59 1.07 7.65 5.91
N VAL A 60 1.21 8.13 4.67
CA VAL A 60 0.09 8.69 3.90
C VAL A 60 -0.95 7.60 3.62
N GLU A 61 -0.50 6.44 3.17
CA GLU A 61 -1.37 5.28 2.89
C GLU A 61 -2.01 4.74 4.17
N ALA A 62 -1.21 4.55 5.23
CA ALA A 62 -1.72 4.09 6.52
C ALA A 62 -2.71 5.09 7.15
N GLY A 63 -2.55 6.39 6.87
CA GLY A 63 -3.48 7.43 7.30
C GLY A 63 -4.90 7.27 6.75
N GLN A 64 -5.09 6.54 5.65
CA GLN A 64 -6.42 6.22 5.15
C GLN A 64 -7.19 5.28 6.09
N LEU A 65 -6.49 4.40 6.81
CA LEU A 65 -7.09 3.45 7.76
C LEU A 65 -7.89 4.17 8.86
N VAL A 66 -7.39 5.33 9.31
CA VAL A 66 -8.03 6.16 10.34
C VAL A 66 -9.43 6.63 9.93
N ARG A 67 -9.75 6.66 8.64
CA ARG A 67 -11.07 7.04 8.11
C ARG A 67 -12.13 5.96 8.34
N HIS A 68 -11.73 4.71 8.52
CA HIS A 68 -12.64 3.61 8.75
C HIS A 68 -13.05 3.48 10.22
N GLU A 69 -14.34 3.24 10.46
CA GLU A 69 -14.87 3.09 11.82
C GLU A 69 -14.32 1.84 12.52
N TRP A 70 -14.32 0.70 11.83
CA TRP A 70 -13.80 -0.56 12.36
C TRP A 70 -12.35 -0.43 12.86
N TRP A 71 -11.54 0.39 12.19
CA TRP A 71 -10.15 0.62 12.58
C TRP A 71 -10.07 1.38 13.91
N ARG A 72 -10.83 2.47 14.05
CA ARG A 72 -10.86 3.29 15.28
C ARG A 72 -11.35 2.50 16.50
N GLU A 73 -12.12 1.44 16.27
CA GLU A 73 -12.64 0.60 17.35
C GLU A 73 -11.66 -0.44 17.89
N LEU A 74 -10.57 -0.75 17.18
CA LEU A 74 -9.55 -1.72 17.60
C LEU A 74 -8.87 -1.29 18.91
N ARG A 75 -8.58 -2.26 19.80
CA ARG A 75 -7.85 -2.01 21.05
C ARG A 75 -6.51 -1.33 20.81
N ALA A 76 -5.69 -1.84 19.90
CA ALA A 76 -4.39 -1.26 19.57
C ALA A 76 -4.49 0.23 19.18
N VAL A 77 -5.54 0.63 18.46
CA VAL A 77 -5.74 2.03 18.04
C VAL A 77 -6.11 2.92 19.23
N LYS A 78 -7.02 2.46 20.08
CA LYS A 78 -7.46 3.18 21.29
C LYS A 78 -6.32 3.35 22.30
N GLU A 79 -5.46 2.35 22.41
CA GLU A 79 -4.31 2.34 23.32
C GLU A 79 -3.06 2.99 22.73
N GLY A 80 -3.10 3.44 21.46
CA GLY A 80 -1.95 4.07 20.80
C GLY A 80 -0.80 3.10 20.50
N ARG A 81 -1.10 1.80 20.37
CA ARG A 81 -0.14 0.73 20.05
C ARG A 81 -0.15 0.38 18.56
N VAL A 82 -0.15 1.42 17.73
CA VAL A 82 -0.08 1.31 16.27
C VAL A 82 1.21 1.95 15.78
N PHE A 83 2.08 1.10 15.25
CA PHE A 83 3.40 1.48 14.81
C PHE A 83 3.51 1.35 13.31
N GLN A 84 4.09 2.33 12.66
CA GLN A 84 4.50 2.24 11.27
C GLN A 84 6.02 2.13 11.19
N VAL A 85 6.49 1.28 10.30
CA VAL A 85 7.92 0.99 10.08
C VAL A 85 8.26 1.06 8.60
N ASP A 86 9.53 1.28 8.28
CA ASP A 86 10.04 1.04 6.92
C ASP A 86 10.13 -0.47 6.66
N GLY A 87 9.03 -1.02 6.14
CA GLY A 87 8.92 -2.44 5.82
C GLY A 87 9.81 -2.88 4.68
N ASN A 88 10.07 -2.00 3.70
CA ASN A 88 10.91 -2.29 2.55
C ASN A 88 12.36 -2.60 2.98
N GLN A 89 12.89 -1.90 3.98
CA GLN A 89 14.27 -2.09 4.44
C GLN A 89 14.44 -3.11 5.57
N HIS A 90 13.45 -3.27 6.46
CA HIS A 90 13.62 -4.01 7.71
C HIS A 90 12.84 -5.32 7.81
N PHE A 91 11.72 -5.46 7.10
CA PHE A 91 10.85 -6.65 7.24
C PHE A 91 10.69 -7.45 5.95
N ASN A 92 10.90 -6.84 4.78
CA ASN A 92 10.63 -7.46 3.49
C ASN A 92 11.88 -7.92 2.74
N ARG A 93 13.08 -7.69 3.28
CA ARG A 93 14.35 -8.12 2.68
C ARG A 93 15.14 -9.03 3.63
N PRO A 94 15.58 -10.22 3.19
CA PRO A 94 16.48 -11.05 3.99
C PRO A 94 17.85 -10.36 4.07
N GLY A 95 18.29 -10.04 5.28
CA GLY A 95 19.57 -9.36 5.49
C GLY A 95 19.88 -9.09 6.96
N PRO A 96 21.06 -8.52 7.27
CA PRO A 96 21.50 -8.27 8.65
C PRO A 96 20.56 -7.34 9.42
N ARG A 97 19.85 -6.45 8.71
CA ARG A 97 18.86 -5.52 9.30
C ARG A 97 17.63 -6.20 9.89
N LEU A 98 17.42 -7.51 9.64
CA LEU A 98 16.39 -8.27 10.35
C LEU A 98 16.69 -8.37 11.84
N VAL A 99 17.96 -8.28 12.25
CA VAL A 99 18.33 -8.21 13.66
C VAL A 99 17.80 -6.92 14.28
N ASP A 100 18.00 -5.78 13.62
CA ASP A 100 17.46 -4.49 14.07
C ASP A 100 15.91 -4.54 14.15
N ALA A 101 15.26 -5.16 13.15
CA ALA A 101 13.81 -5.35 13.16
C ALA A 101 13.35 -6.22 14.33
N PHE A 102 14.13 -7.25 14.68
CA PHE A 102 13.87 -8.13 15.81
C PHE A 102 14.06 -7.42 17.15
N GLU A 103 15.14 -6.67 17.34
CA GLU A 103 15.37 -5.85 18.53
C GLU A 103 14.25 -4.82 18.72
N TRP A 104 13.83 -4.18 17.63
CA TRP A 104 12.67 -3.28 17.64
C TRP A 104 11.37 -4.00 18.05
N LEU A 105 11.10 -5.19 17.51
CA LEU A 105 9.93 -5.99 17.90
C LEU A 105 9.96 -6.34 19.40
N VAL A 106 11.10 -6.80 19.90
CA VAL A 106 11.26 -7.13 21.33
C VAL A 106 11.05 -5.90 22.19
N ALA A 107 11.61 -4.75 21.79
CA ALA A 107 11.39 -3.49 22.48
C ALA A 107 9.89 -3.25 22.59
N VAL A 108 9.20 -3.08 21.45
CA VAL A 108 7.77 -2.72 21.30
C VAL A 108 6.82 -3.68 22.02
N LEU A 109 7.03 -4.99 21.90
CA LEU A 109 6.11 -5.99 22.45
C LEU A 109 6.21 -6.11 23.99
N HIS A 110 7.37 -5.82 24.58
CA HIS A 110 7.64 -6.02 26.02
C HIS A 110 7.79 -4.73 26.82
N ASP A 111 7.49 -3.58 26.25
CA ASP A 111 7.68 -2.29 26.90
C ASP A 111 9.16 -1.98 27.30
N LYS A 112 10.12 -2.51 26.53
CA LYS A 112 11.58 -2.40 26.78
C LYS A 112 12.27 -1.43 25.82
N TRP A 113 11.98 -0.13 25.98
CA TRP A 113 12.45 0.90 25.03
C TRP A 113 13.97 1.08 25.06
N GLU A 114 14.64 0.63 26.11
CA GLU A 114 16.09 0.59 26.22
C GLU A 114 16.77 -0.38 25.23
N LEU A 115 16.02 -1.33 24.67
CA LEU A 115 16.50 -2.26 23.64
C LEU A 115 16.27 -1.75 22.21
N MET A 116 15.72 -0.55 22.06
CA MET A 116 15.42 0.04 20.76
C MET A 116 16.71 0.29 19.95
N PRO A 117 16.84 -0.24 18.73
CA PRO A 117 18.01 0.01 17.90
C PRO A 117 18.13 1.48 17.52
N GLU A 118 19.36 2.01 17.55
CA GLU A 118 19.61 3.42 17.26
C GLU A 118 19.25 3.76 15.81
N GLY A 119 18.41 4.79 15.63
CA GLY A 119 17.99 5.26 14.31
C GLY A 119 17.05 4.31 13.57
N PHE A 120 16.43 3.32 14.24
CA PHE A 120 15.45 2.46 13.60
C PHE A 120 14.27 3.30 13.08
N PRO A 121 13.89 3.18 11.78
CA PRO A 121 12.87 4.03 11.18
C PRO A 121 11.46 3.56 11.54
N TRP A 122 10.88 4.19 12.57
CA TRP A 122 9.49 3.96 12.98
C TRP A 122 8.79 5.24 13.39
N LYS A 123 7.45 5.23 13.36
CA LYS A 123 6.60 6.28 13.91
C LYS A 123 5.29 5.71 14.48
N LEU A 124 4.69 6.42 15.42
CA LEU A 124 3.32 6.14 15.85
C LEU A 124 2.36 6.64 14.78
N LEU A 125 1.38 5.80 14.43
CA LEU A 125 0.28 6.26 13.59
C LEU A 125 -0.74 6.99 14.48
N PRO A 126 -1.13 8.23 14.10
CA PRO A 126 -2.08 8.99 14.91
C PRO A 126 -3.43 8.27 14.94
N ASN A 127 -4.04 8.25 16.12
CA ASN A 127 -5.40 7.74 16.34
C ASN A 127 -6.49 8.76 15.99
N THR A 128 -6.10 9.97 15.59
CA THR A 128 -6.99 11.05 15.18
C THR A 128 -6.88 11.28 13.68
N LEU A 129 -8.02 11.63 13.07
CA LEU A 129 -8.04 12.09 11.69
C LEU A 129 -7.07 13.27 11.57
N PRO A 130 -6.12 13.25 10.61
CA PRO A 130 -5.36 14.44 10.32
C PRO A 130 -6.34 15.58 9.99
N PRO A 131 -6.06 16.83 10.40
CA PRO A 131 -6.93 17.95 10.07
C PRO A 131 -7.14 17.97 8.55
N LEU A 132 -8.39 18.22 8.13
CA LEU A 132 -8.80 18.30 6.74
C LEU A 132 -8.25 19.58 6.08
N SER A 133 -6.94 19.80 6.16
CA SER A 133 -6.26 20.95 5.61
C SER A 133 -4.75 20.70 5.56
N ALA A 134 -4.33 19.90 4.58
CA ALA A 134 -3.06 20.12 3.91
C ALA A 134 -3.26 19.69 2.44
N PRO A 135 -3.44 20.63 1.49
CA PRO A 135 -3.31 20.28 0.09
C PRO A 135 -1.91 19.66 -0.08
N LEU A 136 -1.86 18.50 -0.73
CA LEU A 136 -0.62 17.84 -1.13
C LEU A 136 0.32 18.89 -1.72
N ALA A 137 1.37 19.24 -0.98
CA ALA A 137 2.41 20.10 -1.53
C ALA A 137 3.03 19.30 -2.68
N LYS A 138 2.78 19.75 -3.92
CA LYS A 138 3.49 19.23 -5.09
C LYS A 138 4.98 19.27 -4.78
N PRO A 139 5.74 18.19 -5.00
CA PRO A 139 7.19 18.26 -4.90
C PRO A 139 7.67 19.36 -5.85
N ALA A 140 8.46 20.30 -5.32
CA ALA A 140 9.09 21.33 -6.12
C ALA A 140 9.98 20.65 -7.16
N GLN A 141 9.56 20.66 -8.43
CA GLN A 141 10.42 20.21 -9.51
C GLN A 141 11.54 21.25 -9.73
N PRO A 142 12.82 20.85 -9.69
CA PRO A 142 13.88 21.70 -10.16
C PRO A 142 13.90 21.65 -11.70
N GLY A 143 13.52 22.77 -12.32
CA GLY A 143 13.96 23.17 -13.65
C GLY A 143 13.43 22.35 -14.83
N ALA A 144 12.29 22.77 -15.39
CA ALA A 144 12.04 22.63 -16.82
C ALA A 144 11.30 23.88 -17.30
N THR A 145 12.00 24.67 -18.09
CA THR A 145 11.54 25.87 -18.75
C THR A 145 10.33 25.56 -19.64
N CYS A 146 9.25 26.30 -19.43
CA CYS A 146 8.11 26.38 -20.34
C CYS A 146 8.63 26.73 -21.75
N CYS A 147 8.38 25.84 -22.71
CA CYS A 147 8.44 26.22 -24.12
C CYS A 147 7.02 26.60 -24.55
N ASP A 148 6.88 27.87 -24.92
CA ASP A 148 5.75 28.44 -25.63
C ASP A 148 5.34 27.54 -26.82
N CYS A 149 4.08 27.11 -26.86
CA CYS A 149 3.38 26.82 -28.11
C CYS A 149 1.88 27.09 -27.92
N ASP A 150 1.47 28.16 -28.59
CA ASP A 150 0.12 28.66 -28.76
C ASP A 150 -0.48 28.02 -30.02
N CYS A 151 -1.60 27.29 -29.87
CA CYS A 151 -2.60 27.01 -30.92
C CYS A 151 -3.76 26.25 -30.26
N GLY A 152 -5.05 26.55 -30.42
CA GLY A 152 -5.76 27.40 -31.36
C GLY A 152 -7.14 26.76 -31.56
N ALA A 153 -8.19 27.57 -31.58
CA ALA A 153 -9.61 27.19 -31.57
C ALA A 153 -10.10 26.36 -32.78
N ALA A 154 -11.18 25.58 -32.59
CA ALA A 154 -12.50 25.73 -33.26
C ALA A 154 -13.21 24.39 -33.63
N ALA A 155 -14.46 24.29 -33.14
CA ALA A 155 -15.71 23.99 -33.86
C ALA A 155 -16.02 22.62 -34.52
N ASP A 156 -17.19 22.12 -34.11
CA ASP A 156 -18.33 21.55 -34.87
C ASP A 156 -18.20 20.24 -35.69
N GLY A 157 -19.14 19.33 -35.43
CA GLY A 157 -19.56 18.32 -36.42
C GLY A 157 -20.14 17.02 -35.84
N ALA A 158 -21.47 16.96 -35.72
CA ALA A 158 -22.23 15.75 -35.41
C ALA A 158 -22.24 14.74 -36.57
N HIS A 159 -22.19 13.43 -36.27
CA HIS A 159 -22.90 12.39 -37.03
C HIS A 159 -23.11 11.13 -36.16
N ALA A 160 -24.37 10.75 -36.00
CA ALA A 160 -24.84 9.56 -35.30
C ALA A 160 -24.83 8.31 -36.20
N ASN A 161 -24.64 7.13 -35.61
CA ASN A 161 -25.60 5.98 -35.62
C ASN A 161 -24.93 4.67 -35.13
N GLY A 162 -25.59 3.94 -34.22
CA GLY A 162 -25.63 2.47 -34.25
C GLY A 162 -25.04 1.67 -33.09
N ASP A 163 -25.80 1.61 -31.99
CA ASP A 163 -26.20 0.41 -31.22
C ASP A 163 -25.14 -0.56 -30.63
N GLY A 164 -25.00 -0.50 -29.30
CA GLY A 164 -24.36 -1.53 -28.47
C GLY A 164 -24.05 -1.01 -27.06
N GLU A 165 -24.90 -1.33 -26.10
CA GLU A 165 -24.90 -0.81 -24.72
C GLU A 165 -23.56 -1.01 -24.00
N ALA A 166 -22.94 0.10 -23.59
CA ALA A 166 -22.00 0.19 -22.48
C ALA A 166 -22.54 1.29 -21.55
N GLU A 167 -22.81 0.96 -20.29
CA GLU A 167 -23.27 1.92 -19.29
C GLU A 167 -22.23 3.05 -19.15
N GLU A 168 -22.64 4.28 -19.48
CA GLU A 168 -21.86 5.50 -19.27
C GLU A 168 -21.61 5.70 -17.77
N ALA A 169 -20.34 5.85 -17.40
CA ALA A 169 -19.96 6.22 -16.05
C ALA A 169 -20.50 7.62 -15.73
N ASP A 170 -21.33 7.71 -14.68
CA ASP A 170 -21.85 8.98 -14.17
C ASP A 170 -20.70 9.85 -13.63
N GLU A 171 -20.32 10.88 -14.39
CA GLU A 171 -19.26 11.84 -14.03
C GLU A 171 -19.58 12.66 -12.76
N THR A 172 -20.78 12.52 -12.21
CA THR A 172 -21.16 13.13 -10.92
C THR A 172 -21.03 12.19 -9.71
N ASP A 173 -20.58 10.94 -9.91
CA ASP A 173 -20.33 10.00 -8.82
C ASP A 173 -19.16 10.51 -7.94
N PRO A 174 -19.36 10.69 -6.61
CA PRO A 174 -18.30 11.07 -5.68
C PRO A 174 -17.09 10.11 -5.65
N ARG A 175 -17.21 8.89 -6.20
CA ARG A 175 -16.10 7.95 -6.41
C ARG A 175 -15.24 8.29 -7.63
N VAL A 176 -15.85 8.78 -8.71
CA VAL A 176 -15.16 9.23 -9.94
C VAL A 176 -14.47 10.58 -9.68
N LEU A 177 -15.14 11.47 -8.96
CA LEU A 177 -14.59 12.76 -8.51
C LEU A 177 -13.40 12.61 -7.53
N ALA A 178 -13.32 11.52 -6.77
CA ALA A 178 -12.19 11.24 -5.88
C ALA A 178 -10.90 10.85 -6.64
N LEU A 179 -11.03 10.37 -7.88
CA LEU A 179 -9.90 10.01 -8.75
C LEU A 179 -9.40 11.20 -9.58
N ALA A 180 -10.24 12.22 -9.80
CA ALA A 180 -9.91 13.40 -10.63
C ALA A 180 -8.77 14.29 -10.08
N GLY A 181 -8.34 14.07 -8.83
CA GLY A 181 -7.24 14.81 -8.19
C GLY A 181 -6.00 13.97 -7.86
N CYS A 182 -6.03 12.66 -8.14
CA CYS A 182 -4.84 11.82 -8.00
C CYS A 182 -4.02 12.02 -9.27
N SER A 183 -2.85 12.64 -9.18
CA SER A 183 -1.91 12.55 -10.31
C SER A 183 -1.74 11.07 -10.58
N THR A 184 -2.09 10.65 -11.80
CA THR A 184 -1.82 9.29 -12.26
C THR A 184 -0.40 8.94 -11.81
N PRO A 185 -0.17 7.74 -11.24
CA PRO A 185 1.20 7.29 -11.00
C PRO A 185 1.98 7.59 -12.28
N ASN A 186 3.21 8.07 -12.15
CA ASN A 186 4.04 8.57 -13.25
C ASN A 186 4.43 7.42 -14.21
N LEU A 187 3.41 6.81 -14.78
CA LEU A 187 3.43 5.76 -15.74
C LEU A 187 3.52 6.48 -17.07
N THR A 188 4.46 6.08 -17.90
CA THR A 188 4.48 6.54 -19.27
C THR A 188 3.16 6.09 -19.93
N PRO A 189 2.55 6.90 -20.81
CA PRO A 189 1.37 6.47 -21.56
C PRO A 189 1.56 5.10 -22.23
N GLU A 190 2.80 4.81 -22.66
CA GLU A 190 3.22 3.51 -23.18
C GLU A 190 2.99 2.34 -22.20
N MET A 191 3.17 2.53 -20.88
CA MET A 191 2.91 1.48 -19.89
C MET A 191 1.41 1.27 -19.64
N GLU A 192 0.60 2.32 -19.71
CA GLU A 192 -0.86 2.21 -19.58
C GLU A 192 -1.45 1.46 -20.78
N ASP A 193 -0.96 1.76 -21.99
CA ASP A 193 -1.36 1.05 -23.22
C ASP A 193 -0.96 -0.42 -23.17
N LEU A 194 0.29 -0.73 -22.77
CA LEU A 194 0.75 -2.12 -22.62
C LEU A 194 -0.01 -2.89 -21.55
N TYR A 195 -0.38 -2.22 -20.46
CA TYR A 195 -1.23 -2.80 -19.43
C TYR A 195 -2.63 -3.11 -19.97
N ALA A 196 -3.27 -2.15 -20.64
CA ALA A 196 -4.60 -2.32 -21.23
C ALA A 196 -4.60 -3.45 -22.28
N GLU A 197 -3.60 -3.51 -23.15
CA GLU A 197 -3.42 -4.61 -24.11
C GLU A 197 -3.23 -5.96 -23.41
N ALA A 198 -2.49 -6.01 -22.31
CA ALA A 198 -2.29 -7.24 -21.56
C ALA A 198 -3.57 -7.73 -20.88
N VAL A 199 -4.37 -6.81 -20.33
CA VAL A 199 -5.69 -7.10 -19.76
C VAL A 199 -6.66 -7.59 -20.83
N ILE A 200 -6.75 -6.90 -21.98
CA ILE A 200 -7.62 -7.30 -23.11
C ILE A 200 -7.21 -8.67 -23.66
N ALA A 201 -5.91 -8.93 -23.78
CA ALA A 201 -5.40 -10.22 -24.25
C ALA A 201 -5.49 -11.35 -23.21
N GLY A 202 -5.98 -11.07 -21.99
CA GLY A 202 -6.06 -12.04 -20.90
C GLY A 202 -4.69 -12.57 -20.46
N ARG A 203 -3.63 -11.76 -20.61
CA ARG A 203 -2.28 -12.12 -20.16
C ARG A 203 -2.11 -11.84 -18.68
N ASP A 204 -1.42 -12.73 -17.98
CA ASP A 204 -1.14 -12.56 -16.55
C ASP A 204 -0.07 -11.50 -16.27
N ASN A 205 0.74 -11.17 -17.28
CA ASN A 205 1.81 -10.20 -17.16
C ASN A 205 2.13 -9.52 -18.49
N TYR A 206 2.78 -8.37 -18.40
CA TYR A 206 3.45 -7.69 -19.50
C TYR A 206 4.86 -7.28 -19.08
N ARG A 207 5.70 -6.97 -20.06
CA ARG A 207 7.07 -6.53 -19.81
C ARG A 207 7.13 -5.02 -19.93
N ASP A 208 7.54 -4.37 -18.85
CA ASP A 208 7.81 -2.94 -18.86
C ASP A 208 9.02 -2.66 -19.79
N PRO A 209 8.87 -1.86 -20.85
CA PRO A 209 9.96 -1.56 -21.78
C PRO A 209 11.05 -0.67 -21.17
N ALA A 210 10.71 0.15 -20.17
CA ALA A 210 11.65 1.06 -19.52
C ALA A 210 12.55 0.33 -18.51
N THR A 211 11.96 -0.55 -17.69
CA THR A 211 12.71 -1.25 -16.63
C THR A 211 13.07 -2.70 -16.98
N GLY A 212 12.40 -3.30 -17.96
CA GLY A 212 12.55 -4.71 -18.33
C GLY A 212 11.91 -5.69 -17.34
N TYR A 213 11.20 -5.20 -16.30
CA TYR A 213 10.52 -6.05 -15.34
C TYR A 213 9.23 -6.64 -15.90
N SER A 214 8.88 -7.83 -15.40
CA SER A 214 7.57 -8.43 -15.63
C SER A 214 6.59 -7.84 -14.62
N VAL A 215 5.55 -7.17 -15.11
CA VAL A 215 4.50 -6.53 -14.30
C VAL A 215 3.23 -7.36 -14.41
N PHE A 216 2.60 -7.68 -13.28
CA PHE A 216 1.35 -8.44 -13.24
C PHE A 216 0.16 -7.57 -13.66
N THR A 217 -0.80 -8.16 -14.37
CA THR A 217 -2.09 -7.52 -14.65
C THR A 217 -3.04 -7.64 -13.46
N GLU A 218 -4.10 -6.83 -13.41
CA GLU A 218 -5.13 -6.95 -12.37
C GLU A 218 -5.74 -8.36 -12.32
N ALA A 219 -6.02 -8.97 -13.48
CA ALA A 219 -6.54 -10.34 -13.53
C ALA A 219 -5.60 -11.36 -12.84
N ALA A 220 -4.29 -11.23 -13.03
CA ALA A 220 -3.30 -12.07 -12.35
C ALA A 220 -3.28 -11.81 -10.85
N LEU A 221 -3.36 -10.54 -10.43
CA LEU A 221 -3.37 -10.17 -9.01
C LEU A 221 -4.64 -10.68 -8.31
N SER A 222 -5.81 -10.55 -8.96
CA SER A 222 -7.09 -11.07 -8.44
C SER A 222 -7.10 -12.59 -8.34
N THR A 223 -6.49 -13.31 -9.28
CA THR A 223 -6.46 -14.78 -9.29
C THR A 223 -5.48 -15.33 -8.26
N ARG A 224 -4.34 -14.67 -8.04
CA ARG A 224 -3.24 -15.22 -7.25
C ARG A 224 -3.51 -15.22 -5.75
N GLY A 225 -4.36 -14.31 -5.25
CA GLY A 225 -4.85 -14.26 -3.86
C GLY A 225 -3.78 -14.11 -2.76
N THR A 226 -2.51 -14.04 -3.15
CA THR A 226 -1.33 -14.03 -2.28
C THR A 226 -0.29 -13.07 -2.85
N CYS A 227 0.36 -12.33 -1.95
CA CYS A 227 1.29 -11.26 -2.34
C CYS A 227 2.74 -11.77 -2.53
N CYS A 228 3.10 -12.91 -1.94
CA CYS A 228 4.46 -13.51 -2.02
C CYS A 228 4.39 -15.01 -2.26
#